data_AF-M4WTV8-F1
#
_entry.id   AF-M4WTV8-F1
#
_cell.length_a   1.000
_cell.length_b   1.000
_cell.length_c   1.000
_cell.angle_alpha   90.00
_cell.angle_beta   90.00
_cell.angle_gamma   90.00
#
_symmetry.space_group_name_H-M   'P 1'
#
loop_
_entity.id
_entity.type
_entity.pdbx_description
1 polymer ?
#
loop_
_entity_poly.entity_id
_entity_poly.type
_entity_poly.pdbx_seq_one_letter_code
_entity_poly.pdbx_strand_id
1 'polypeptide(L)'
;MQGSHEASTVVKRKVAWCFKGVVLMANKRYALVAEDANAQPKRYLPGESLPGGERLEMIDAQGIRFSLPDEGGDQERKLYVPAE
;
A
#
# COMPACT_ATOMS: atom_id res chain seq x y z
N MET A 1 7.18 -37.64 -3.35
CA MET A 1 6.73 -36.99 -2.11
C MET A 1 6.92 -35.49 -2.33
N GLN A 2 5.89 -34.85 -2.87
CA GLN A 2 5.00 -33.91 -2.17
C GLN A 2 5.67 -32.54 -2.06
N GLY A 3 5.35 -31.70 -3.05
CA GLY A 3 5.77 -30.31 -3.11
C GLY A 3 5.11 -29.52 -2.00
N SER A 4 5.94 -28.85 -1.21
CA SER A 4 5.53 -27.92 -0.17
C SER A 4 4.90 -26.70 -0.85
N HIS A 5 3.57 -26.72 -0.98
CA HIS A 5 2.82 -25.47 -1.16
C HIS A 5 2.99 -24.67 0.12
N GLU A 6 3.92 -23.72 0.10
CA GLU A 6 4.05 -22.70 1.12
C GLU A 6 2.72 -21.95 1.17
N ALA A 7 1.90 -22.25 2.18
CA ALA A 7 0.61 -21.61 2.37
C ALA A 7 0.89 -20.14 2.70
N SER A 8 0.81 -19.27 1.69
CA SER A 8 0.90 -17.83 1.88
C SER A 8 -0.17 -17.40 2.87
N THR A 9 0.24 -17.16 4.12
CA THR A 9 -0.68 -16.86 5.20
C THR A 9 -1.15 -15.42 5.01
N VAL A 10 -2.34 -15.26 4.44
CA VAL A 10 -2.95 -13.94 4.27
C VAL A 10 -3.49 -13.47 5.62
N VAL A 11 -2.84 -12.46 6.20
CA VAL A 11 -3.30 -11.82 7.44
C VAL A 11 -4.27 -10.69 7.10
N LYS A 12 -5.48 -10.75 7.65
CA LYS A 12 -6.45 -9.63 7.56
C LYS A 12 -6.11 -8.60 8.62
N ARG A 13 -5.81 -7.36 8.22
CA ARG A 13 -5.59 -6.22 9.12
C ARG A 13 -6.68 -5.17 8.91
N LYS A 14 -7.15 -4.57 9.99
CA LYS A 14 -8.04 -3.40 9.94
C LYS A 14 -7.21 -2.15 9.68
N VAL A 15 -7.63 -1.34 8.72
CA VAL A 15 -7.04 -0.03 8.42
C VAL A 15 -7.94 1.09 8.92
N ALA A 16 -7.37 2.27 9.14
CA ALA A 16 -8.07 3.44 9.67
C ALA A 16 -8.86 4.25 8.63
N TRP A 17 -9.00 3.73 7.40
CA TRP A 17 -9.62 4.41 6.28
C TRP A 17 -10.50 3.46 5.46
N CYS A 18 -11.35 4.05 4.61
CA CYS A 18 -12.28 3.33 3.74
C CYS A 18 -11.87 3.50 2.28
N PHE A 19 -11.64 2.38 1.60
CA PHE A 19 -11.46 2.37 0.14
C PHE A 19 -12.81 2.59 -0.55
N LYS A 20 -12.90 3.62 -1.40
CA LYS A 20 -14.11 3.95 -2.17
C LYS A 20 -14.02 3.57 -3.65
N GLY A 21 -12.82 3.27 -4.15
CA GLY A 21 -12.62 2.75 -5.51
C GLY A 21 -11.43 3.38 -6.23
N VAL A 22 -11.35 3.14 -7.54
CA VAL A 22 -10.34 3.70 -8.44
C VAL A 22 -11.02 4.55 -9.48
N VAL A 23 -10.44 5.72 -9.78
CA VAL A 23 -10.90 6.59 -10.87
C VAL A 23 -9.77 6.86 -11.85
N LEU A 24 -10.11 6.93 -13.13
CA LEU A 24 -9.21 7.31 -14.22
C LEU A 24 -9.50 8.75 -14.63
N MET A 25 -8.53 9.65 -14.49
CA MET A 25 -8.62 11.04 -14.91
C MET A 25 -7.35 11.43 -15.65
N ALA A 26 -7.49 12.06 -16.82
CA ALA A 26 -6.36 12.49 -17.64
C ALA A 26 -5.29 11.38 -17.84
N ASN A 27 -5.73 10.16 -18.16
CA ASN A 27 -4.90 8.96 -18.32
C ASN A 27 -4.11 8.51 -17.06
N LYS A 28 -4.45 9.03 -15.88
CA LYS A 28 -3.85 8.63 -14.61
C LYS A 28 -4.89 8.01 -13.68
N ARG A 29 -4.52 6.91 -13.01
CA ARG A 29 -5.36 6.26 -12.00
C ARG A 29 -5.13 6.91 -10.64
N TYR A 30 -6.22 7.10 -9.91
CA TYR A 30 -6.23 7.60 -8.54
C TYR A 30 -7.03 6.66 -7.65
N ALA A 31 -6.54 6.44 -6.44
CA ALA A 31 -7.27 5.75 -5.40
C ALA A 31 -8.20 6.75 -4.70
N LEU A 32 -9.47 6.39 -4.53
CA LEU A 32 -10.41 7.15 -3.71
C LEU A 32 -10.41 6.55 -2.31
N VAL A 33 -9.90 7.31 -1.34
CA VAL A 33 -9.81 6.89 0.06
C VAL A 33 -10.43 7.96 0.94
N ALA A 34 -11.27 7.53 1.88
CA ALA A 34 -11.92 8.39 2.87
C ALA A 34 -11.43 8.00 4.28
N GLU A 35 -11.37 8.96 5.20
CA GLU A 35 -10.99 8.72 6.60
C GLU A 35 -11.98 7.78 7.31
N ASP A 36 -13.26 7.81 6.92
CA ASP A 36 -14.28 6.89 7.40
C ASP A 36 -15.36 6.62 6.33
N ALA A 37 -16.41 5.90 6.71
CA ALA A 37 -17.47 5.50 5.80
C ALA A 37 -18.31 6.68 5.27
N ASN A 38 -18.43 7.77 6.04
CA ASN A 38 -19.25 8.95 5.77
C ASN A 38 -18.44 10.14 5.23
N ALA A 39 -17.13 10.14 5.45
CA ALA A 39 -16.24 11.18 4.94
C ALA A 39 -16.17 11.22 3.40
N GLN A 40 -15.96 12.42 2.85
CA GLN A 40 -15.77 12.61 1.42
C GLN A 40 -14.43 12.00 0.97
N PRO A 41 -14.40 11.17 -0.09
CA PRO A 41 -13.17 10.55 -0.54
C PRO A 41 -12.20 11.59 -1.11
N LYS A 42 -10.93 11.46 -0.71
CA LYS A 42 -9.80 12.17 -1.29
C LYS A 42 -9.10 11.27 -2.31
N ARG A 43 -8.37 11.89 -3.23
CA ARG A 43 -7.63 11.20 -4.30
C ARG A 43 -6.19 11.01 -3.88
N TYR A 44 -5.68 9.82 -4.09
CA TYR A 44 -4.29 9.46 -3.81
C TYR A 44 -3.62 8.82 -5.02
N LEU A 45 -2.31 9.04 -5.12
CA LEU A 45 -1.41 8.54 -6.14
C LEU A 45 -0.35 7.60 -5.53
N PRO A 46 0.23 6.69 -6.33
CA PRO A 46 1.38 5.92 -5.89
C PRO A 46 2.49 6.83 -5.36
N GLY A 47 2.99 6.51 -4.17
CA GLY A 47 3.98 7.26 -3.42
C GLY A 47 3.40 8.13 -2.29
N GLU A 48 2.10 8.41 -2.29
CA GLU A 48 1.46 9.21 -1.25
C GLU A 48 1.11 8.40 0.00
N SER A 49 1.07 9.08 1.15
CA SER A 49 0.65 8.49 2.43
C SER A 49 -0.88 8.50 2.56
N LEU A 50 -1.45 7.34 2.84
CA LEU A 50 -2.85 7.15 3.18
C LEU A 50 -3.13 7.66 4.61
N PRO A 51 -4.40 7.86 5.01
CA PRO A 51 -4.73 8.43 6.32
C PRO A 51 -4.17 7.67 7.53
N GLY A 52 -3.92 6.36 7.41
CA GLY A 52 -3.34 5.53 8.47
C GLY A 52 -1.81 5.53 8.51
N GLY A 53 -1.15 6.34 7.67
CA GLY A 53 0.31 6.37 7.54
C GLY A 53 0.88 5.31 6.60
N GLU A 54 0.04 4.46 6.00
CA GLU A 54 0.47 3.51 4.98
C GLU A 54 0.88 4.23 3.69
N ARG A 55 1.87 3.70 2.98
CA ARG A 55 2.30 4.25 1.70
C ARG A 55 1.56 3.55 0.56
N LEU A 56 0.90 4.31 -0.31
CA LEU A 56 0.26 3.77 -1.51
C LEU A 56 1.35 3.36 -2.51
N GLU A 57 1.44 2.08 -2.86
CA GLU A 57 2.48 1.56 -3.76
C GLU A 57 1.99 1.45 -5.19
N MET A 58 0.75 1.00 -5.39
CA MET A 58 0.22 0.71 -6.71
C MET A 58 -1.29 0.84 -6.75
N ILE A 59 -1.81 1.23 -7.92
CA ILE A 59 -3.23 1.28 -8.24
C ILE A 59 -3.45 0.48 -9.53
N ASP A 60 -4.25 -0.58 -9.44
CA ASP A 60 -4.66 -1.37 -10.60
C ASP A 60 -6.19 -1.30 -10.81
N ALA A 61 -6.72 -2.11 -11.73
CA ALA A 61 -8.15 -2.09 -12.03
C ALA A 61 -9.00 -2.78 -10.95
N GLN A 62 -8.41 -3.64 -10.13
CA GLN A 62 -9.07 -4.44 -9.10
C GLN A 62 -8.93 -3.82 -7.70
N GLY A 63 -7.97 -2.93 -7.49
CA GLY A 63 -7.82 -2.20 -6.23
C GLY A 63 -6.48 -1.49 -6.09
N ILE A 64 -5.96 -1.51 -4.86
CA ILE A 64 -4.72 -0.85 -4.48
C ILE A 64 -3.80 -1.78 -3.70
N ARG A 65 -2.49 -1.54 -3.80
CA ARG A 65 -1.48 -2.13 -2.93
C ARG A 65 -0.84 -1.01 -2.11
N PHE A 66 -0.67 -1.24 -0.82
CA PHE A 66 -0.02 -0.31 0.09
C PHE A 66 0.93 -1.05 1.02
N SER A 67 1.93 -0.32 1.51
CA SER A 67 2.88 -0.78 2.51
C SER A 67 2.54 -0.15 3.84
N LEU A 68 2.63 -0.92 4.92
CA LEU A 68 2.49 -0.39 6.27
C LEU A 68 3.69 0.50 6.60
N PRO A 69 3.54 1.55 7.43
CA PRO A 69 4.70 2.21 7.99
C PRO A 69 5.54 1.18 8.74
N ASP A 70 6.86 1.23 8.58
CA ASP A 70 7.79 0.40 9.33
C ASP A 70 7.57 0.65 10.84
N GLU A 71 6.89 -0.27 11.53
CA GLU A 71 6.62 -0.15 12.99
C GLU A 71 7.88 -0.38 13.86
N GLY A 72 9.07 -0.45 13.25
CA GLY A 72 10.33 -0.58 13.97
C GLY A 72 11.36 -1.29 13.14
N GLY A 73 12.27 -0.52 12.55
CA GLY A 73 13.41 -1.07 11.84
C GLY A 73 14.06 -0.04 10.96
N ASP A 74 14.70 0.97 11.57
CA ASP A 74 15.77 1.74 10.94
C ASP A 74 16.92 0.76 10.62
N GLN A 75 16.73 -0.08 9.60
CA GLN A 75 17.83 -0.80 8.98
C GLN A 75 18.40 0.16 7.94
N GLU A 76 19.37 0.97 8.39
CA GLU A 76 20.33 1.62 7.51
C GLU A 76 20.83 0.56 6.52
N ARG A 77 20.31 0.57 5.29
CA ARG A 77 20.88 -0.21 4.18
C ARG A 77 22.16 0.50 3.75
N LYS A 78 23.23 0.33 4.53
CA LYS A 78 24.58 0.69 4.09
C LYS A 78 24.93 -0.19 2.91
N LEU A 79 24.84 0.38 1.70
CA LEU A 79 25.53 -0.16 0.54
C LEU A 79 27.03 -0.03 0.80
N TYR A 80 27.69 -1.14 1.11
CA TYR A 80 29.13 -1.20 1.03
C TYR A 80 29.50 -1.36 -0.45
N VAL A 81 30.22 -0.39 -1.00
CA VAL A 81 30.93 -0.57 -2.27
C VAL A 81 32.06 -1.56 -1.99
N PRO A 82 32.22 -2.66 -2.75
CA PRO A 82 33.36 -3.55 -2.57
C PRO A 82 34.65 -2.74 -2.79
N ALA A 83 35.57 -2.82 -1.83
CA ALA A 83 36.90 -2.26 -2.00
C ALA A 83 37.69 -3.15 -2.98
N GLU A 84 38.30 -2.52 -3.98
CA GLU A 84 39.36 -3.12 -4.80
C GLU A 84 40.69 -3.18 -4.05
#